data_AF-A0A447P8P3-F1
#
_entry.id   AF-A0A447P8P3-F1
#
_cell.length_a   1.000
_cell.length_b   1.000
_cell.length_c   1.000
_cell.angle_alpha   90.00
_cell.angle_beta   90.00
_cell.angle_gamma   90.00
#
_symmetry.space_group_name_H-M   'P 1'
#
loop_
_entity.id
_entity.type
_entity.pdbx_description
1 polymer ?
#
loop_
_entity_poly.entity_id
_entity_poly.type
_entity_poly.pdbx_seq_one_letter_code
_entity_poly.pdbx_strand_id
1 'polypeptide(L)'
;MTFGEQNSEADAHAQLDYAIANGINLIDAAEMYPVPPRPETQGLTESYIGNWLAKRGNREKLIIASKVSGPARNNDQGIRPHQALDRKNIREALHDSLTPVADRLSGFVSGALAAAPH
;
A
#
# COMPACT_ATOMS: atom_id res chain seq x y z
N MET A 1 3.31 -11.36 -3.01
CA MET A 1 4.37 -10.34 -2.93
C MET A 1 5.22 -10.61 -1.70
N THR A 2 6.54 -10.46 -1.78
CA THR A 2 7.50 -10.95 -0.77
C THR A 2 8.26 -9.84 -0.03
N PHE A 3 8.01 -8.57 -0.37
CA PHE A 3 8.68 -7.41 0.24
C PHE A 3 8.18 -7.18 1.67
N GLY A 4 9.04 -7.38 2.66
CA GLY A 4 8.69 -7.33 4.09
C GLY A 4 8.49 -8.70 4.73
N GLU A 5 8.70 -9.78 3.97
CA GLU A 5 8.71 -11.15 4.47
C GLU A 5 9.99 -11.88 4.05
N GLN A 6 10.02 -12.49 2.85
CA GLN A 6 11.20 -13.17 2.34
C GLN A 6 12.27 -12.19 1.85
N ASN A 7 11.88 -10.97 1.50
CA ASN A 7 12.77 -9.93 1.02
C ASN A 7 12.82 -8.76 2.00
N SER A 8 14.04 -8.34 2.34
CA SER A 8 14.28 -7.13 3.11
C SER A 8 13.90 -5.88 2.30
N GLU A 9 13.85 -4.72 2.95
CA GLU A 9 13.65 -3.45 2.26
C GLU A 9 14.75 -3.18 1.22
N ALA A 10 16.00 -3.55 1.51
CA ALA A 10 17.10 -3.39 0.57
C ALA A 10 16.91 -4.27 -0.69
N ASP A 11 16.46 -5.51 -0.52
CA ASP A 11 16.16 -6.41 -1.63
C ASP A 11 14.99 -5.87 -2.48
N ALA A 12 13.95 -5.34 -1.82
CA ALA A 12 12.82 -4.71 -2.50
C ALA A 12 13.27 -3.51 -3.33
N HIS A 13 14.12 -2.64 -2.76
CA HIS A 13 14.64 -1.45 -3.45
C HIS A 13 15.52 -1.84 -4.65
N ALA A 14 16.36 -2.86 -4.51
CA ALA A 14 17.19 -3.37 -5.59
C ALA A 14 16.35 -3.93 -6.75
N GLN A 15 15.27 -4.67 -6.44
CA GLN A 15 14.35 -5.19 -7.45
C GLN A 15 13.57 -4.08 -8.16
N LEU A 16 13.12 -3.06 -7.42
CA LEU A 16 12.46 -1.88 -7.99
C LEU A 16 13.41 -1.10 -8.91
N ASP A 17 14.63 -0.78 -8.44
CA ASP A 17 15.64 -0.08 -9.24
C ASP A 17 15.92 -0.85 -10.54
N TYR A 18 16.09 -2.18 -10.47
CA TYR A 18 16.31 -3.03 -11.64
C TYR A 18 15.10 -3.04 -12.60
N ALA A 19 13.88 -3.17 -12.09
CA ALA A 19 12.67 -3.19 -12.91
C ALA A 19 12.51 -1.89 -13.71
N ILE A 20 12.66 -0.73 -13.05
CA ILE A 20 12.53 0.58 -13.70
C ILE A 20 13.65 0.81 -14.72
N ALA A 21 14.88 0.39 -14.42
CA ALA A 21 15.99 0.46 -15.38
C ALA A 21 15.74 -0.35 -16.66
N ASN A 22 14.87 -1.38 -16.59
CA ASN A 22 14.45 -2.20 -17.73
C ASN A 22 13.10 -1.76 -18.33
N GLY A 23 12.63 -0.55 -18.01
CA GLY A 23 11.45 0.05 -18.63
C GLY A 23 10.11 -0.40 -18.06
N ILE A 24 10.09 -1.17 -16.97
CA ILE A 24 8.85 -1.44 -16.23
C ILE A 24 8.38 -0.14 -15.57
N ASN A 25 7.08 0.14 -15.65
CA ASN A 25 6.48 1.33 -15.02
C ASN A 25 5.25 1.01 -14.16
N LEU A 26 4.83 -0.26 -14.08
CA LEU A 26 3.73 -0.71 -13.24
C LEU A 26 4.27 -1.43 -12.00
N ILE A 27 3.90 -0.95 -10.82
CA ILE A 27 4.19 -1.58 -9.53
C ILE A 27 2.87 -1.99 -8.89
N ASP A 28 2.75 -3.28 -8.60
CA ASP A 28 1.58 -3.88 -7.97
C ASP A 28 1.81 -4.10 -6.46
N ALA A 29 0.86 -3.67 -5.66
CA ALA A 29 0.84 -3.81 -4.21
C ALA A 29 -0.55 -4.20 -3.71
N ALA A 30 -0.68 -4.38 -2.40
CA ALA A 30 -1.94 -4.55 -1.70
C ALA A 30 -1.71 -4.22 -0.23
N GLU A 31 -2.73 -3.69 0.45
CA GLU A 31 -2.64 -3.40 1.89
C GLU A 31 -2.31 -4.65 2.72
N MET A 32 -2.71 -5.83 2.24
CA MET A 32 -2.47 -7.09 2.95
C MET A 32 -1.04 -7.63 2.81
N TYR A 33 -0.27 -7.15 1.84
CA TYR A 33 1.05 -7.69 1.58
C TYR A 33 2.03 -7.30 2.70
N PRO A 34 2.98 -8.19 3.05
CA PRO A 34 3.46 -9.37 2.31
C PRO A 34 2.69 -10.69 2.57
N VAL A 35 3.14 -11.79 1.94
CA VAL A 35 2.55 -13.14 2.07
C VAL A 35 3.60 -14.13 2.62
N PRO A 36 3.28 -14.98 3.62
CA PRO A 36 1.96 -15.16 4.24
C PRO A 36 1.50 -13.95 5.09
N PRO A 37 0.22 -13.53 4.97
CA PRO A 37 -0.27 -12.35 5.67
C PRO A 37 -0.38 -12.60 7.17
N ARG A 38 0.10 -11.65 7.97
CA ARG A 38 -0.11 -11.60 9.43
C ARG A 38 -0.09 -10.14 9.94
N PRO A 39 -0.74 -9.85 11.08
CA PRO A 39 -0.85 -8.50 11.61
C PRO A 39 0.49 -7.77 11.76
N GLU A 40 1.56 -8.47 12.12
CA GLU A 40 2.88 -7.89 12.40
C GLU A 40 3.59 -7.33 11.16
N THR A 41 3.21 -7.81 9.98
CA THR A 41 3.88 -7.45 8.71
C THR A 41 2.97 -6.78 7.70
N GLN A 42 1.66 -6.72 7.99
CA GLN A 42 0.67 -6.10 7.11
C GLN A 42 1.10 -4.67 6.75
N GLY A 43 1.07 -4.35 5.45
CA GLY A 43 1.43 -3.03 4.93
C GLY A 43 2.94 -2.77 4.75
N LEU A 44 3.82 -3.73 5.09
CA LEU A 44 5.27 -3.54 4.90
C LEU A 44 5.65 -3.39 3.43
N THR A 45 4.98 -4.11 2.52
CA THR A 45 5.22 -3.96 1.07
C THR A 45 4.97 -2.52 0.61
N GLU A 46 3.85 -1.91 1.01
CA GLU A 46 3.53 -0.52 0.65
C GLU A 46 4.50 0.47 1.31
N SER A 47 4.88 0.20 2.56
CA SER A 47 5.89 0.99 3.28
C SER A 47 7.24 0.97 2.56
N TYR A 48 7.70 -0.18 2.09
CA TYR A 48 8.98 -0.32 1.39
C TYR A 48 8.95 0.39 0.03
N ILE A 49 7.85 0.27 -0.72
CA ILE A 49 7.64 1.02 -1.97
C ILE A 49 7.63 2.53 -1.69
N GLY A 50 6.92 2.97 -0.65
CA GLY A 50 6.87 4.37 -0.22
C GLY A 50 8.24 4.96 0.10
N ASN A 51 9.03 4.24 0.92
CA ASN A 51 10.40 4.64 1.24
C ASN A 51 11.31 4.69 0.01
N TRP A 52 11.12 3.77 -0.94
CA TRP A 52 11.86 3.78 -2.21
C TRP A 52 11.49 5.01 -3.06
N LEU A 53 10.21 5.31 -3.21
CA LEU A 53 9.72 6.49 -3.94
C LEU A 53 10.27 7.78 -3.33
N ALA A 54 10.22 7.92 -2.00
CA ALA A 54 10.76 9.08 -1.30
C ALA A 54 12.26 9.28 -1.54
N LYS A 55 13.02 8.20 -1.76
CA LYS A 55 14.48 8.25 -2.03
C LYS A 55 14.82 8.45 -3.52
N ARG A 56 13.98 8.00 -4.45
CA ARG A 56 14.29 7.99 -5.90
C ARG A 56 13.53 9.05 -6.70
N GLY A 57 12.41 9.55 -6.19
CA GLY A 57 11.53 10.47 -6.91
C GLY A 57 10.89 9.82 -8.14
N ASN A 58 10.55 10.64 -9.15
CA ASN A 58 9.90 10.23 -10.41
C ASN A 58 8.55 9.51 -10.23
N ARG A 59 7.82 9.81 -9.15
CA ARG A 59 6.52 9.24 -8.83
C ARG A 59 5.53 9.36 -9.98
N GLU A 60 5.62 10.44 -10.76
CA GLU A 60 4.78 10.76 -11.91
C GLU A 60 4.98 9.81 -13.11
N LYS A 61 6.11 9.10 -13.19
CA LYS A 61 6.41 8.16 -14.28
C LYS A 61 5.95 6.74 -13.98
N LEU A 62 5.41 6.50 -12.79
CA LEU A 62 5.07 5.18 -12.27
C LEU A 62 3.56 5.04 -12.07
N ILE A 63 3.05 3.90 -12.51
CA ILE A 63 1.70 3.42 -12.21
C ILE A 63 1.83 2.53 -10.98
N ILE A 64 1.23 2.97 -9.87
CA ILE A 64 1.18 2.19 -8.64
C ILE A 64 -0.25 1.75 -8.42
N ALA A 65 -0.45 0.44 -8.40
CA ALA A 65 -1.74 -0.18 -8.14
C ALA A 65 -1.71 -0.82 -6.74
N SER A 66 -2.66 -0.44 -5.89
CA SER A 66 -2.91 -1.14 -4.63
C SER A 66 -4.34 -1.67 -4.58
N LYS A 67 -4.60 -2.58 -3.64
CA LYS A 67 -5.84 -3.35 -3.54
C LYS A 67 -6.35 -3.32 -2.11
N VAL A 68 -7.65 -3.12 -1.99
CA VAL A 68 -8.40 -3.30 -0.75
C VAL A 68 -8.78 -4.76 -0.59
N SER A 69 -8.57 -5.29 0.61
CA SER A 69 -8.89 -6.64 1.02
C SER A 69 -10.41 -6.78 1.18
N GLY A 70 -10.97 -7.79 0.49
CA GLY A 70 -12.37 -8.19 0.67
C GLY A 70 -12.60 -8.91 2.00
N PRO A 71 -13.81 -9.42 2.24
CA PRO A 71 -14.13 -10.13 3.49
C PRO A 71 -13.13 -11.22 3.82
N ALA A 72 -12.70 -11.29 5.08
CA ALA A 72 -11.88 -12.40 5.57
C ALA A 72 -12.63 -13.72 5.32
N ARG A 73 -11.91 -14.72 4.79
CA ARG A 73 -12.45 -16.05 4.51
C ARG A 73 -11.82 -17.06 5.46
N ASN A 74 -12.59 -18.06 5.86
CA ASN A 74 -12.12 -19.15 6.71
C ASN A 74 -11.48 -18.64 8.02
N ASN A 75 -10.23 -19.03 8.29
CA ASN A 75 -9.50 -18.72 9.53
C ASN A 75 -8.55 -17.51 9.38
N ASP A 76 -8.63 -16.77 8.27
CA ASP A 76 -7.74 -15.63 8.04
C ASP A 76 -8.10 -14.49 9.00
N GLN A 77 -7.11 -13.93 9.69
CA GLN A 77 -7.32 -12.70 10.44
C GLN A 77 -7.49 -11.55 9.45
N GLY A 78 -8.65 -10.88 9.49
CA GLY A 78 -8.89 -9.67 8.71
C GLY A 78 -8.00 -8.50 9.18
N ILE A 79 -7.83 -7.50 8.32
CA ILE A 79 -7.11 -6.26 8.65
C ILE A 79 -7.98 -5.36 9.52
N ARG A 80 -9.30 -5.36 9.23
CA ARG A 80 -10.30 -4.56 9.94
C ARG A 80 -11.40 -5.42 10.56
N PRO A 81 -12.01 -4.98 11.69
CA PRO A 81 -13.24 -5.58 12.19
C PRO A 81 -14.38 -5.50 11.16
N HIS A 82 -15.12 -6.60 10.99
CA HIS A 82 -16.21 -6.68 10.00
C HIS A 82 -15.79 -6.27 8.58
N GLN A 83 -14.58 -6.68 8.17
CA GLN A 83 -14.02 -6.35 6.86
C GLN A 83 -14.98 -6.71 5.72
N ALA A 84 -15.32 -5.71 4.91
CA ALA A 84 -16.19 -5.83 3.75
C ALA A 84 -15.79 -4.82 2.67
N LEU A 85 -16.29 -5.00 1.44
CA LEU A 85 -16.12 -4.02 0.37
C LEU A 85 -17.22 -2.95 0.43
N ASP A 86 -17.37 -2.33 1.58
CA ASP A 86 -18.27 -1.20 1.81
C ASP A 86 -17.53 0.14 1.80
N ARG A 87 -18.28 1.25 1.80
CA ARG A 87 -17.72 2.60 1.78
C ARG A 87 -16.75 2.86 2.94
N LYS A 88 -17.06 2.36 4.14
CA LYS A 88 -16.26 2.63 5.34
C LYS A 88 -14.89 1.96 5.23
N ASN A 89 -14.88 0.67 4.96
CA ASN A 89 -13.68 -0.14 4.82
C ASN A 89 -12.81 0.32 3.65
N ILE A 90 -13.41 0.60 2.49
CA ILE A 90 -12.65 1.07 1.31
C ILE A 90 -11.97 2.42 1.60
N ARG A 91 -12.66 3.34 2.28
CA ARG A 91 -12.09 4.66 2.59
C ARG A 91 -10.93 4.55 3.58
N GLU A 92 -11.07 3.70 4.59
CA GLU A 92 -10.02 3.45 5.58
C GLU A 92 -8.79 2.82 4.92
N ALA A 93 -8.99 1.71 4.21
CA ALA A 93 -7.93 1.03 3.46
C ALA A 93 -7.22 1.95 2.45
N LEU A 94 -7.99 2.75 1.70
CA LEU A 94 -7.42 3.71 0.75
C LEU A 94 -6.55 4.76 1.44
N HIS A 95 -7.01 5.30 2.57
CA HIS A 95 -6.25 6.31 3.31
C HIS A 95 -4.94 5.75 3.86
N ASP A 96 -5.00 4.53 4.41
CA ASP A 96 -3.85 3.85 4.97
C ASP A 96 -2.84 3.49 3.87
N SER A 97 -3.29 2.94 2.75
CA SER A 97 -2.42 2.61 1.61
C SER A 97 -1.82 3.83 0.92
N LEU A 98 -2.54 4.96 0.86
CA LEU A 98 -2.01 6.19 0.25
C LEU A 98 -0.92 6.84 1.11
N THR A 99 -0.97 6.70 2.43
CA THR A 99 -0.05 7.42 3.33
C THR A 99 1.43 7.09 3.06
N PRO A 100 1.82 5.82 2.80
CA PRO A 100 3.19 5.49 2.41
C PRO A 100 3.57 5.85 0.97
N VAL A 101 2.66 5.73 -0.01
CA VAL A 101 3.00 5.74 -1.45
C VAL A 101 2.56 6.99 -2.22
N ALA A 102 1.76 7.84 -1.60
CA ALA A 102 1.55 9.19 -2.09
C ALA A 102 2.82 10.00 -1.77
N ASP A 103 3.28 10.79 -2.73
CA ASP A 103 4.08 11.96 -2.37
C ASP A 103 3.35 12.67 -1.25
N ARG A 104 4.07 13.07 -0.19
CA ARG A 104 3.56 14.02 0.79
C ARG A 104 3.28 15.36 0.09
N LEU A 105 2.27 15.40 -0.78
CA LEU A 105 1.59 16.59 -1.23
C LEU A 105 0.81 17.08 -0.03
N SER A 106 1.51 17.88 0.76
CA SER A 106 0.92 18.87 1.66
C SER A 106 -0.36 19.44 1.04
N GLY A 107 -1.52 19.11 1.63
CA GLY A 107 -2.68 20.01 1.57
C GLY A 107 -4.02 19.49 1.10
N PHE A 108 -4.21 18.24 0.63
CA PHE A 108 -5.51 17.86 0.04
C PHE A 108 -6.27 16.68 0.65
N VAL A 109 -5.64 15.80 1.42
CA VAL A 109 -6.35 14.60 1.95
C VAL A 109 -7.07 14.87 3.28
N SER A 110 -6.75 15.94 4.01
CA SER A 110 -7.38 16.23 5.31
C SER A 110 -8.71 17.03 5.21
N GLY A 111 -8.98 17.69 4.08
CA GLY A 111 -10.09 18.66 3.98
C GLY A 111 -11.46 18.11 3.53
N ALA A 112 -11.52 16.94 2.91
CA ALA A 112 -12.74 16.50 2.21
C ALA A 112 -13.72 15.67 3.08
N LEU A 113 -13.38 15.43 4.35
CA LEU A 113 -14.12 14.48 5.20
C LEU A 113 -14.55 15.00 6.57
N ALA A 114 -14.29 16.29 6.86
CA ALA A 114 -14.82 16.97 8.04
C ALA A 114 -16.30 17.40 7.90
N ALA A 115 -17.00 16.99 6.84
CA ALA A 115 -18.40 17.33 6.61
C ALA A 115 -19.25 16.10 6.31
N ALA A 116 -19.58 15.34 7.35
CA ALA A 116 -20.79 14.54 7.40
C ALA A 116 -21.26 14.45 8.85
N PRO A 117 -22.21 15.30 9.29
CA PRO A 117 -22.85 15.14 10.59
C PRO A 117 -23.97 14.08 10.50
N HIS A 118 -24.02 13.25 11.55
CA HIS A 118 -25.05 12.30 12.00
C HIS A 118 -25.43 11.12 11.09
#